data_AF-A0A4U9HTF7-F1
#
_entry.id   AF-A0A4U9HTF7-F1
#
_cell.length_a   1.000
_cell.length_b   1.000
_cell.length_c   1.000
_cell.angle_alpha   90.00
_cell.angle_beta   90.00
_cell.angle_gamma   90.00
#
_symmetry.space_group_name_H-M   'P 1'
#
loop_
_entity.id
_entity.type
_entity.pdbx_description
1 polymer ?
#
loop_
_entity_poly.entity_id
_entity_poly.type
_entity_poly.pdbx_seq_one_letter_code
_entity_poly.pdbx_strand_id
1 'polypeptide(L)'
;MVRFPYPRLAYLFDALQSETLPQDELAKRLAVSTRTVRADITALNDILEKYGARFVHSRGAGYRLQVDDAKLFNALQLQERRKHVTPRSAQERVHALLVRFLTSAFSLKLEDLADEWFVSRGTLQNDMAEVRERLAGYQLTIETKPRYGMKLFGAEMAIRACLTDLLFQLDQEDAENPLLNNDILLQPQVATFAGLLHPLLSQYNVRLTDKGEQYLIFYCAVALKRISDGYPLPEFDVEDGDEAVRKASTWLAGELSKAAGKEVSAAEEAYLRVNIAARRVQEVRPTEINADDEEALVDYILSYINTHYNYNLQGDKQLRADLLTHIKTMITPGEIPD
;
A
#
# COMPACT_ATOMS: atom_id res chain seq x y z
N MET A 1 23.49 3.09 -6.14
CA MET A 1 23.18 3.77 -4.88
C MET A 1 24.23 4.82 -4.65
N VAL A 2 23.83 6.09 -4.73
CA VAL A 2 24.70 7.15 -4.23
C VAL A 2 24.58 7.15 -2.72
N ARG A 3 25.66 6.81 -2.02
CA ARG A 3 25.70 6.93 -0.57
C ARG A 3 26.11 8.34 -0.22
N PHE A 4 25.14 9.14 0.20
CA PHE A 4 25.43 10.43 0.82
C PHE A 4 25.99 10.21 2.23
N PRO A 5 27.16 10.77 2.56
CA PRO A 5 27.82 10.57 3.86
C PRO A 5 27.04 11.14 5.04
N TYR A 6 26.10 12.07 4.82
CA TYR A 6 25.23 12.58 5.86
C TYR A 6 23.92 13.13 5.26
N PRO A 7 22.83 13.17 6.07
CA PRO A 7 21.48 13.39 5.56
C PRO A 7 21.34 14.68 4.74
N ARG A 8 21.96 15.77 5.20
CA ARG A 8 21.82 17.09 4.58
C ARG A 8 22.19 17.14 3.09
N LEU A 9 23.08 16.25 2.62
CA LEU A 9 23.42 16.18 1.19
C LEU A 9 22.32 15.55 0.35
N ALA A 10 21.62 14.53 0.87
CA ALA A 10 20.49 13.93 0.18
C ALA A 10 19.35 14.94 0.02
N TYR A 11 19.05 15.71 1.07
CA TYR A 11 18.08 16.81 0.98
C TYR A 11 18.45 17.83 -0.10
N LEU A 12 19.71 18.27 -0.12
CA LEU A 12 20.19 19.22 -1.13
C LEU A 12 20.10 18.65 -2.55
N PHE A 13 20.42 17.36 -2.71
CA PHE A 13 20.33 16.67 -3.99
C PHE A 13 18.89 16.60 -4.51
N ASP A 14 17.93 16.29 -3.65
CA ASP A 14 16.51 16.20 -4.02
C ASP A 14 15.94 17.59 -4.32
N ALA A 15 16.17 18.57 -3.42
CA ALA A 15 15.60 19.91 -3.54
C ALA A 15 16.10 20.64 -4.80
N LEU A 16 17.38 20.49 -5.13
CA LEU A 16 18.01 21.18 -6.25
C LEU A 16 17.83 20.46 -7.61
N GLN A 17 17.22 19.27 -7.61
CA GLN A 17 16.78 18.61 -8.85
C GLN A 17 15.50 19.23 -9.40
N SER A 18 14.60 19.67 -8.52
CA SER A 18 13.30 20.24 -8.91
C SER A 18 13.33 21.75 -9.12
N GLU A 19 14.17 22.47 -8.38
CA GLU A 19 14.19 23.93 -8.41
C GLU A 19 15.59 24.52 -8.23
N THR A 20 15.80 25.73 -8.75
CA THR A 20 17.04 26.51 -8.51
C THR A 20 16.82 27.35 -7.26
N LEU A 21 17.66 27.19 -6.24
CA LEU A 21 17.46 27.85 -4.94
C LEU A 21 18.63 28.76 -4.53
N PRO A 22 18.35 29.98 -4.02
CA PRO A 22 19.35 30.85 -3.42
C PRO A 22 20.04 30.21 -2.21
N GLN A 23 21.32 30.53 -2.04
CA GLN A 23 22.13 30.02 -0.93
C GLN A 23 21.53 30.36 0.45
N ASP A 24 20.96 31.57 0.60
CA ASP A 24 20.35 32.02 1.85
C ASP A 24 19.05 31.28 2.17
N GLU A 25 18.32 30.85 1.13
CA GLU A 25 17.11 30.06 1.31
C GLU A 25 17.43 28.63 1.74
N LEU A 26 18.43 28.00 1.12
CA LEU A 26 18.95 26.70 1.55
C LEU A 26 19.44 26.75 3.00
N ALA A 27 20.15 27.82 3.39
CA ALA A 27 20.64 28.01 4.75
C ALA A 27 19.49 28.09 5.77
N LYS A 28 18.41 28.82 5.43
CA LYS A 28 17.19 28.89 6.25
C LYS A 28 16.48 27.55 6.36
N ARG A 29 16.23 26.87 5.23
CA ARG A 29 15.51 25.58 5.18
C ARG A 29 16.24 24.49 5.98
N LEU A 30 17.57 24.52 5.97
CA LEU A 30 18.41 23.56 6.67
C LEU A 30 18.83 23.98 8.09
N ALA A 31 18.44 25.18 8.54
CA ALA A 31 18.86 25.77 9.81
C ALA A 31 20.40 25.77 10.02
N VAL A 32 21.15 26.06 8.96
CA VAL A 32 22.63 26.11 8.98
C VAL A 32 23.16 27.43 8.43
N SER A 33 24.44 27.70 8.63
CA SER A 33 25.08 28.86 8.00
C SER A 33 25.21 28.68 6.49
N THR A 34 25.23 29.79 5.75
CA THR A 34 25.52 29.80 4.31
C THR A 34 26.90 29.20 4.00
N ARG A 35 27.87 29.30 4.92
CA ARG A 35 29.17 28.61 4.84
C ARG A 35 29.00 27.09 4.84
N THR A 36 28.11 26.56 5.68
CA THR A 36 27.80 25.12 5.75
C THR A 36 27.16 24.65 4.45
N VAL A 37 26.20 25.41 3.90
CA VAL A 37 25.59 25.10 2.58
C VAL A 37 26.65 24.99 1.48
N ARG A 38 27.65 25.89 1.45
CA ARG A 38 28.74 25.79 0.47
C ARG A 38 29.55 24.50 0.63
N ALA A 39 29.92 24.16 1.85
CA ALA A 39 30.68 22.94 2.13
C ALA A 39 29.88 21.69 1.73
N ASP A 40 28.57 21.70 1.96
CA ASP A 40 27.69 20.62 1.57
C ASP A 40 27.54 20.50 0.06
N ILE A 41 27.37 21.61 -0.66
CA ILE A 41 27.33 21.59 -2.13
C ILE A 41 28.65 21.09 -2.71
N THR A 42 29.79 21.45 -2.11
CA THR A 42 31.09 20.90 -2.51
C THR A 42 31.13 19.39 -2.31
N ALA A 43 30.79 18.91 -1.11
CA ALA A 43 30.76 17.46 -0.83
C ALA A 43 29.78 16.71 -1.73
N LEU A 44 28.66 17.33 -2.08
CA LEU A 44 27.67 16.77 -3.02
C LEU A 44 28.21 16.72 -4.45
N ASN A 45 28.93 17.76 -4.90
CA ASN A 45 29.56 17.77 -6.22
C ASN A 45 30.66 16.71 -6.35
N ASP A 46 31.45 16.47 -5.30
CA ASP A 46 32.48 15.42 -5.29
C ASP A 46 31.88 14.02 -5.50
N ILE A 47 30.63 13.83 -5.08
CA ILE A 47 29.87 12.60 -5.28
C ILE A 47 29.30 12.54 -6.71
N LEU A 48 28.65 13.63 -7.16
CA LEU A 48 27.94 13.69 -8.43
C LEU A 48 28.86 13.73 -9.66
N GLU A 49 30.12 14.13 -9.50
CA GLU A 49 31.10 14.13 -10.58
C GLU A 49 31.26 12.74 -11.22
N LYS A 50 31.17 11.68 -10.40
CA LYS A 50 31.19 10.27 -10.85
C LYS A 50 29.99 9.87 -11.71
N TYR A 51 28.93 10.68 -11.67
CA TYR A 51 27.68 10.49 -12.40
C TYR A 51 27.48 11.56 -13.49
N GLY A 52 28.53 12.33 -13.81
CA GLY A 52 28.50 13.32 -14.89
C GLY A 52 27.59 14.51 -14.59
N ALA A 53 27.40 14.88 -13.32
CA ALA A 53 26.57 16.01 -12.93
C ALA A 53 27.18 16.80 -11.76
N ARG A 54 26.76 18.05 -11.61
CA ARG A 54 27.18 18.94 -10.52
C ARG A 54 26.18 20.09 -10.32
N PHE A 55 26.17 20.64 -9.12
CA PHE A 55 25.49 21.90 -8.81
C PHE A 55 26.43 23.08 -9.03
N VAL A 56 25.99 24.01 -9.87
CA VAL A 56 26.71 25.25 -10.17
C VAL A 56 25.97 26.45 -9.60
N HIS A 57 26.72 27.38 -9.02
CA HIS A 57 26.16 28.60 -8.47
C HIS A 57 25.98 29.67 -9.56
N SER A 58 24.72 30.01 -9.86
CA SER A 58 24.36 31.10 -10.76
C SER A 58 24.11 32.39 -9.97
N ARG A 59 24.79 33.48 -10.33
CA ARG A 59 24.62 34.78 -9.67
C ARG A 59 23.16 35.24 -9.75
N GLY A 60 22.60 35.62 -8.60
CA GLY A 60 21.21 36.11 -8.50
C GLY A 60 20.13 35.03 -8.44
N ALA A 61 20.40 33.81 -8.91
CA ALA A 61 19.43 32.71 -8.91
C ALA A 61 19.75 31.62 -7.87
N GLY A 62 21.03 31.42 -7.51
CA GLY A 62 21.44 30.38 -6.58
C GLY A 62 21.97 29.13 -7.26
N TYR A 63 21.86 27.97 -6.61
CA TYR A 63 22.40 26.71 -7.12
C TYR A 63 21.46 26.04 -8.11
N ARG A 64 22.00 25.63 -9.26
CA ARG A 64 21.27 24.86 -10.28
C ARG A 64 22.03 23.59 -10.64
N LEU A 65 21.30 22.54 -11.01
CA LEU A 65 21.89 21.34 -11.57
C LEU A 65 22.44 21.61 -12.99
N GLN A 66 23.65 21.14 -13.24
CA GLN A 66 24.29 21.03 -14.54
C GLN A 66 24.64 19.56 -14.78
N VAL A 67 24.17 19.02 -15.90
CA VAL A 67 24.44 17.64 -16.32
C VAL A 67 25.38 17.69 -17.51
N ASP A 68 26.58 17.15 -17.31
CA ASP A 68 27.65 17.09 -18.31
C ASP A 68 27.59 15.75 -19.10
N ASP A 69 27.13 14.65 -18.48
CA ASP A 69 26.82 13.38 -19.15
C ASP A 69 25.40 12.89 -18.79
N ALA A 70 24.48 13.06 -19.74
CA ALA A 70 23.08 12.69 -19.56
C ALA A 70 22.86 11.17 -19.39
N LYS A 71 23.72 10.31 -19.95
CA LYS A 71 23.54 8.84 -19.83
C LYS A 71 23.89 8.37 -18.43
N LEU A 72 25.02 8.83 -17.88
CA LEU A 72 25.44 8.50 -16.52
C LEU A 72 24.46 9.06 -15.49
N PHE A 73 23.99 10.29 -15.69
CA PHE A 73 23.02 10.91 -14.80
C PHE A 73 21.65 10.22 -14.85
N ASN A 74 21.16 9.82 -16.02
CA ASN A 74 19.91 9.06 -16.13
C ASN A 74 19.99 7.70 -15.43
N ALA A 75 21.15 7.03 -15.44
CA ALA A 75 21.34 5.79 -14.70
C ALA A 75 21.27 6.00 -13.17
N LEU A 76 21.75 7.15 -12.68
CA LEU A 76 21.59 7.56 -11.28
C LEU A 76 20.11 7.80 -10.96
N GLN A 77 19.41 8.58 -11.78
CA GLN A 77 17.99 8.89 -11.55
C GLN A 77 17.11 7.64 -11.57
N LEU A 78 17.40 6.67 -12.45
CA LEU A 78 16.67 5.40 -12.47
C LEU A 78 16.95 4.54 -11.22
N GLN A 79 18.14 4.66 -10.62
CA GLN A 79 18.44 3.99 -9.35
C GLN A 79 17.77 4.64 -8.14
N GLU A 80 17.72 5.98 -8.08
CA GLU A 80 17.16 6.73 -6.95
C GLU A 80 15.63 6.79 -6.98
N ARG A 81 15.02 6.96 -8.18
CA ARG A 81 13.55 6.91 -8.36
C ARG A 81 12.95 5.60 -7.85
N ARG A 82 13.70 4.50 -7.95
CA ARG A 82 13.27 3.18 -7.53
C ARG A 82 13.25 2.98 -6.01
N LYS A 83 13.77 3.91 -5.18
CA LYS A 83 14.01 3.59 -3.77
C LYS A 83 13.55 4.59 -2.71
N HIS A 84 13.52 5.92 -2.93
CA HIS A 84 13.11 6.83 -1.84
C HIS A 84 12.47 8.12 -2.34
N VAL A 85 11.15 8.26 -2.15
CA VAL A 85 10.53 9.58 -2.06
C VAL A 85 10.34 9.92 -0.58
N THR A 86 10.98 10.99 -0.16
CA THR A 86 10.82 11.50 1.21
C THR A 86 9.41 12.09 1.35
N PRO A 87 8.54 11.55 2.23
CA PRO A 87 7.20 12.06 2.43
C PRO A 87 7.24 13.50 2.98
N ARG A 88 6.50 14.42 2.35
CA ARG A 88 6.53 15.86 2.64
C ARG A 88 5.31 16.31 3.45
N SER A 89 4.13 15.76 3.16
CA SER A 89 2.91 16.06 3.92
C SER A 89 2.69 15.11 5.10
N ALA A 90 1.82 15.48 6.04
CA ALA A 90 1.45 14.58 7.15
C ALA A 90 0.78 13.31 6.64
N GLN A 91 -0.12 13.44 5.67
CA GLN A 91 -0.79 12.31 5.03
C GLN A 91 0.20 11.38 4.32
N GLU A 92 1.16 11.92 3.55
CA GLU A 92 2.22 11.11 2.94
C GLU A 92 3.06 10.37 3.98
N ARG A 93 3.38 11.02 5.12
CA ARG A 93 4.13 10.36 6.20
C ARG A 93 3.31 9.23 6.83
N VAL A 94 2.01 9.42 7.04
CA VAL A 94 1.12 8.36 7.53
C VAL A 94 1.09 7.18 6.56
N HIS A 95 0.88 7.42 5.26
CA HIS A 95 0.88 6.35 4.26
C HIS A 95 2.23 5.64 4.17
N ALA A 96 3.34 6.39 4.19
CA ALA A 96 4.68 5.82 4.19
C ALA A 96 4.94 4.98 5.46
N LEU A 97 4.52 5.43 6.64
CA LEU A 97 4.62 4.67 7.89
C LEU A 97 3.82 3.36 7.81
N LEU A 98 2.59 3.41 7.30
CA LEU A 98 1.76 2.20 7.10
C LEU A 98 2.47 1.18 6.21
N VAL A 99 2.93 1.60 5.02
CA VAL A 99 3.68 0.71 4.11
C VAL A 99 4.92 0.14 4.81
N ARG A 100 5.69 0.97 5.53
CA ARG A 100 6.88 0.51 6.28
C ARG A 100 6.53 -0.53 7.35
N PHE A 101 5.48 -0.32 8.14
CA PHE A 101 5.09 -1.28 9.18
C PHE A 101 4.54 -2.59 8.59
N LEU A 102 3.72 -2.51 7.54
CA LEU A 102 3.09 -3.67 6.88
C LEU A 102 4.10 -4.54 6.12
N THR A 103 5.23 -3.97 5.70
CA THR A 103 6.27 -4.68 4.92
C THR A 103 7.51 -5.05 5.72
N SER A 104 7.73 -4.47 6.90
CA SER A 104 8.93 -4.73 7.69
C SER A 104 8.88 -6.06 8.45
N ALA A 105 9.93 -6.87 8.27
CA ALA A 105 10.20 -8.05 9.10
C ALA A 105 10.67 -7.68 10.52
N PHE A 106 11.28 -6.50 10.66
CA PHE A 106 11.99 -6.07 11.86
C PHE A 106 11.30 -4.88 12.53
N SER A 107 11.67 -4.66 13.79
CA SER A 107 11.24 -3.46 14.51
C SER A 107 11.79 -2.20 13.85
N LEU A 108 10.95 -1.18 13.73
CA LEU A 108 11.28 0.13 13.19
C LEU A 108 11.50 1.13 14.32
N LYS A 109 12.53 1.96 14.22
CA LYS A 109 12.71 3.09 15.14
C LYS A 109 12.24 4.37 14.47
N LEU A 110 11.40 5.13 15.16
CA LEU A 110 10.98 6.45 14.66
C LEU A 110 12.15 7.42 14.54
N GLU A 111 13.22 7.24 15.32
CA GLU A 111 14.45 8.04 15.21
C GLU A 111 15.12 7.83 13.85
N ASP A 112 15.30 6.56 13.44
CA ASP A 112 15.89 6.23 12.14
C ASP A 112 15.02 6.75 10.98
N LEU A 113 13.68 6.63 11.09
CA LEU A 113 12.75 7.14 10.07
C LEU A 113 12.69 8.69 10.06
N ALA A 114 12.81 9.32 11.22
CA ALA A 114 12.86 10.78 11.33
C ALA A 114 14.12 11.34 10.67
N ASP A 115 15.26 10.68 10.89
CA ASP A 115 16.52 10.99 10.23
C ASP A 115 16.45 10.72 8.72
N GLU A 116 15.84 9.61 8.28
CA GLU A 116 15.62 9.28 6.87
C GLU A 116 14.75 10.33 6.17
N TRP A 117 13.69 10.82 6.84
CA TRP A 117 12.70 11.72 6.24
C TRP A 117 12.89 13.20 6.60
N PHE A 118 13.98 13.55 7.29
CA PHE A 118 14.33 14.92 7.63
C PHE A 118 13.27 15.65 8.46
N VAL A 119 12.62 14.93 9.37
CA VAL A 119 11.58 15.48 10.26
C VAL A 119 11.96 15.25 11.72
N SER A 120 11.32 15.96 12.65
CA SER A 120 11.57 15.69 14.06
C SER A 120 10.92 14.37 14.48
N ARG A 121 11.51 13.67 15.46
CA ARG A 121 10.87 12.51 16.10
C ARG A 121 9.47 12.86 16.64
N GLY A 122 9.29 14.08 17.16
CA GLY A 122 7.99 14.57 17.65
C GLY A 122 6.94 14.66 16.54
N THR A 123 7.34 15.03 15.32
CA THR A 123 6.47 15.04 14.14
C THR A 123 5.95 13.64 13.84
N LEU A 124 6.84 12.65 13.72
CA LEU A 124 6.41 11.27 13.48
C LEU A 124 5.59 10.70 14.65
N GLN A 125 5.92 11.08 15.88
CA GLN A 125 5.15 10.65 17.05
C GLN A 125 3.69 11.13 17.00
N ASN A 126 3.43 12.31 16.46
CA ASN A 126 2.07 12.83 16.23
C ASN A 126 1.37 12.06 15.10
N ASP A 127 2.07 11.83 13.98
CA ASP A 127 1.53 11.06 12.85
C ASP A 127 1.15 9.61 13.27
N MET A 128 1.87 9.04 14.25
CA MET A 128 1.60 7.69 14.78
C MET A 128 0.24 7.52 15.47
N ALA A 129 -0.50 8.59 15.78
CA ALA A 129 -1.88 8.47 16.27
C ALA A 129 -2.78 7.89 15.16
N GLU A 130 -2.76 8.50 13.98
CA GLU A 130 -3.54 8.07 12.82
C GLU A 130 -3.08 6.71 12.28
N VAL A 131 -1.76 6.46 12.28
CA VAL A 131 -1.22 5.15 11.87
C VAL A 131 -1.79 4.02 12.73
N ARG A 132 -1.86 4.21 14.07
CA ARG A 132 -2.42 3.20 14.97
C ARG A 132 -3.92 3.04 14.78
N GLU A 133 -4.65 4.12 14.57
CA GLU A 133 -6.09 4.08 14.32
C GLU A 133 -6.41 3.27 13.06
N ARG A 134 -5.75 3.57 11.94
CA ARG A 134 -5.94 2.83 10.68
C ARG A 134 -5.60 1.35 10.82
N LEU A 135 -4.50 1.01 11.50
CA LEU A 135 -4.12 -0.39 11.75
C LEU A 135 -5.09 -1.11 12.69
N ALA A 136 -5.63 -0.42 13.70
CA ALA A 136 -6.61 -1.00 14.62
C ALA A 136 -7.91 -1.42 13.92
N GLY A 137 -8.30 -0.74 12.84
CA GLY A 137 -9.42 -1.16 11.99
C GLY A 137 -9.26 -2.56 11.39
N TYR A 138 -8.02 -3.02 11.23
CA TYR A 138 -7.67 -4.38 10.76
C TYR A 138 -7.28 -5.31 11.91
N GLN A 139 -7.49 -4.91 13.18
CA GLN A 139 -7.03 -5.63 14.37
C GLN A 139 -5.50 -5.82 14.41
N LEU A 140 -4.77 -4.91 13.75
CA LEU A 140 -3.31 -4.86 13.79
C LEU A 140 -2.87 -3.90 14.90
N THR A 141 -1.85 -4.30 15.65
CA THR A 141 -1.35 -3.53 16.79
C THR A 141 0.15 -3.27 16.67
N ILE A 142 0.59 -2.09 17.10
CA ILE A 142 2.01 -1.77 17.17
C ILE A 142 2.45 -1.79 18.62
N GLU A 143 3.32 -2.74 18.96
CA GLU A 143 4.00 -2.76 20.26
C GLU A 143 5.30 -1.96 20.19
N THR A 144 5.60 -1.22 21.25
CA THR A 144 6.85 -0.46 21.38
C THR A 144 7.70 -1.05 22.48
N LYS A 145 8.94 -1.44 22.15
CA LYS A 145 9.92 -1.90 23.13
C LYS A 145 11.05 -0.88 23.25
N PRO A 146 11.37 -0.40 24.47
CA PRO A 146 12.50 0.50 24.68
C PRO A 146 13.77 -0.06 24.04
N ARG A 147 14.54 0.78 23.32
CA ARG A 147 15.77 0.43 22.58
C ARG A 147 15.61 -0.47 21.34
N TYR A 148 14.53 -1.24 21.24
CA TYR A 148 14.27 -2.14 20.10
C TYR A 148 13.39 -1.51 19.02
N GLY A 149 12.60 -0.50 19.36
CA GLY A 149 11.71 0.19 18.43
C GLY A 149 10.29 -0.36 18.47
N MET A 150 9.57 -0.20 17.37
CA MET A 150 8.16 -0.48 17.20
C MET A 150 7.98 -1.64 16.24
N LYS A 151 7.12 -2.61 16.57
CA LYS A 151 6.84 -3.75 15.69
C LYS A 151 5.35 -3.96 15.55
N LEU A 152 4.91 -4.25 14.33
CA LEU A 152 3.54 -4.59 14.00
C LEU A 152 3.26 -6.07 14.38
N PHE A 153 2.09 -6.31 14.94
CA PHE A 153 1.56 -7.63 15.28
C PHE A 153 0.11 -7.76 14.81
N GLY A 154 -0.25 -8.97 14.39
CA GLY A 154 -1.60 -9.31 13.94
C GLY A 154 -1.57 -10.51 13.00
N ALA A 155 -2.75 -10.92 12.53
CA ALA A 155 -2.88 -12.02 11.58
C ALA A 155 -2.30 -11.63 10.21
N GLU A 156 -1.65 -12.56 9.52
CA GLU A 156 -1.08 -12.33 8.19
C GLU A 156 -2.16 -11.91 7.17
N MET A 157 -3.37 -12.48 7.25
CA MET A 157 -4.51 -12.07 6.43
C MET A 157 -4.84 -10.58 6.61
N ALA A 158 -4.84 -10.09 7.86
CA ALA A 158 -5.10 -8.69 8.16
C ALA A 158 -4.00 -7.76 7.66
N ILE A 159 -2.73 -8.17 7.74
CA ILE A 159 -1.60 -7.43 7.17
C ILE A 159 -1.76 -7.31 5.64
N ARG A 160 -2.08 -8.42 4.97
CA ARG A 160 -2.28 -8.44 3.52
C ARG A 160 -3.48 -7.61 3.08
N ALA A 161 -4.61 -7.70 3.79
CA ALA A 161 -5.79 -6.89 3.51
C ALA A 161 -5.46 -5.40 3.65
N CYS A 162 -4.90 -4.98 4.78
CA CYS A 162 -4.53 -3.59 5.04
C CYS A 162 -3.55 -3.04 3.99
N LEU A 163 -2.54 -3.82 3.62
CA LEU A 163 -1.57 -3.42 2.61
C LEU A 163 -2.19 -3.34 1.21
N THR A 164 -3.05 -4.28 0.86
CA THR A 164 -3.72 -4.28 -0.45
C THR A 164 -4.68 -3.11 -0.57
N ASP A 165 -5.52 -2.88 0.45
CA ASP A 165 -6.46 -1.76 0.52
C ASP A 165 -5.71 -0.41 0.41
N LEU A 166 -4.61 -0.25 1.14
CA LEU A 166 -3.79 0.97 1.09
C LEU A 166 -3.21 1.20 -0.30
N LEU A 167 -2.58 0.20 -0.91
CA LEU A 167 -1.99 0.34 -2.24
C LEU A 167 -3.06 0.61 -3.30
N PHE A 168 -4.20 -0.07 -3.21
CA PHE A 168 -5.32 0.16 -4.12
C PHE A 168 -5.92 1.56 -3.95
N GLN A 169 -6.09 2.04 -2.71
CA GLN A 169 -6.55 3.41 -2.45
C GLN A 169 -5.59 4.44 -3.05
N LEU A 170 -4.29 4.27 -2.84
CA LEU A 170 -3.27 5.18 -3.38
C LEU A 170 -3.33 5.25 -4.91
N ASP A 171 -3.51 4.11 -5.58
CA ASP A 171 -3.64 4.04 -7.03
C ASP A 171 -4.91 4.73 -7.54
N GLN A 172 -6.03 4.60 -6.82
CA GLN A 172 -7.28 5.28 -7.17
C GLN A 172 -7.23 6.80 -6.96
N GLU A 173 -6.45 7.25 -5.98
CA GLU A 173 -6.25 8.68 -5.70
C GLU A 173 -5.24 9.30 -6.67
N ASP A 174 -4.13 8.62 -6.90
CA ASP A 174 -3.03 9.06 -7.76
C ASP A 174 -2.21 7.84 -8.24
N ALA A 175 -2.42 7.42 -9.49
CA ALA A 175 -1.69 6.30 -10.09
C ALA A 175 -0.16 6.53 -10.19
N GLU A 176 0.30 7.79 -10.10
CA GLU A 176 1.72 8.14 -10.07
C GLU A 176 2.26 8.29 -8.63
N ASN A 177 1.47 7.89 -7.63
CA ASN A 177 1.88 7.99 -6.24
C ASN A 177 3.20 7.25 -6.01
N PRO A 178 4.23 7.91 -5.44
CA PRO A 178 5.55 7.31 -5.27
C PRO A 178 5.58 6.01 -4.47
N LEU A 179 4.62 5.80 -3.56
CA LEU A 179 4.53 4.58 -2.78
C LEU A 179 4.12 3.37 -3.62
N LEU A 180 3.55 3.56 -4.82
CA LEU A 180 3.25 2.48 -5.77
C LEU A 180 4.51 1.98 -6.49
N ASN A 181 5.56 2.79 -6.56
CA ASN A 181 6.86 2.40 -7.10
C ASN A 181 7.68 1.62 -6.05
N ASN A 182 7.19 0.44 -5.68
CA ASN A 182 7.74 -0.40 -4.62
C ASN A 182 8.06 -1.83 -5.09
N ASP A 183 8.85 -2.55 -4.31
CA ASP A 183 9.28 -3.93 -4.63
C ASP A 183 8.13 -4.96 -4.68
N ILE A 184 6.90 -4.58 -4.30
CA ILE A 184 5.70 -5.42 -4.41
C ILE A 184 5.11 -5.30 -5.81
N LEU A 185 4.88 -4.07 -6.28
CA LEU A 185 4.20 -3.78 -7.54
C LEU A 185 5.14 -3.82 -8.76
N LEU A 186 6.44 -3.59 -8.56
CA LEU A 186 7.45 -3.63 -9.63
C LEU A 186 7.93 -5.04 -9.99
N GLN A 187 7.41 -6.08 -9.33
CA GLN A 187 7.75 -7.45 -9.68
C GLN A 187 7.27 -7.75 -11.12
N PRO A 188 8.10 -8.34 -12.00
CA PRO A 188 7.70 -8.65 -13.38
C PRO A 188 6.40 -9.46 -13.48
N GLN A 189 6.12 -10.28 -12.47
CA GLN A 189 4.94 -11.13 -12.37
C GLN A 189 3.63 -10.35 -12.20
N VAL A 190 3.68 -9.09 -11.72
CA VAL A 190 2.48 -8.26 -11.59
C VAL A 190 1.89 -7.93 -12.97
N ALA A 191 2.75 -7.61 -13.95
CA ALA A 191 2.32 -7.43 -15.34
C ALA A 191 1.77 -8.73 -15.94
N THR A 192 2.33 -9.88 -15.54
CA THR A 192 1.82 -11.20 -15.92
C THR A 192 0.42 -11.44 -15.36
N PHE A 193 0.18 -11.15 -14.08
CA PHE A 193 -1.16 -11.24 -13.48
C PHE A 193 -2.15 -10.31 -14.20
N ALA A 194 -1.77 -9.05 -14.45
CA ALA A 194 -2.62 -8.10 -15.16
C ALA A 194 -3.06 -8.60 -16.55
N GLY A 195 -2.17 -9.28 -17.29
CA GLY A 195 -2.49 -9.84 -18.60
C GLY A 195 -3.30 -11.15 -18.57
N LEU A 196 -3.25 -11.91 -17.47
CA LEU A 196 -3.86 -13.24 -17.36
C LEU A 196 -5.20 -13.24 -16.61
N LEU A 197 -5.42 -12.28 -15.71
CA LEU A 197 -6.56 -12.29 -14.79
C LEU A 197 -7.90 -12.21 -15.54
N HIS A 198 -8.05 -11.23 -16.44
CA HIS A 198 -9.29 -11.03 -17.17
C HIS A 198 -9.65 -12.22 -18.10
N PRO A 199 -8.73 -12.76 -18.93
CA PRO A 199 -9.00 -13.98 -19.71
C PRO A 199 -9.39 -15.17 -18.84
N LEU A 200 -8.72 -15.35 -17.69
CA LEU A 200 -8.99 -16.46 -16.78
C LEU A 200 -10.39 -16.37 -16.16
N LEU A 201 -10.74 -15.20 -15.62
CA LEU A 201 -12.04 -14.98 -14.99
C LEU A 201 -13.16 -15.16 -16.02
N SER A 202 -12.97 -14.64 -17.24
CA SER A 202 -13.90 -14.82 -18.35
C SER A 202 -14.06 -16.29 -18.76
N GLN A 203 -12.96 -17.07 -18.81
CA GLN A 203 -12.98 -18.50 -19.13
C GLN A 203 -13.86 -19.30 -18.16
N TYR A 204 -13.83 -18.95 -16.87
CA TYR A 204 -14.65 -19.59 -15.85
C TYR A 204 -16.00 -18.90 -15.62
N ASN A 205 -16.37 -17.89 -16.42
CA ASN A 205 -17.60 -17.11 -16.28
C ASN A 205 -17.73 -16.42 -14.89
N VAL A 206 -16.60 -16.01 -14.32
CA VAL A 206 -16.54 -15.18 -13.12
C VAL A 206 -16.46 -13.72 -13.56
N ARG A 207 -17.47 -12.91 -13.23
CA ARG A 207 -17.53 -11.49 -13.62
C ARG A 207 -17.11 -10.61 -12.45
N LEU A 208 -16.08 -9.79 -12.66
CA LEU A 208 -15.65 -8.73 -11.75
C LEU A 208 -15.85 -7.38 -12.45
N THR A 209 -15.90 -6.29 -11.67
CA THR A 209 -15.76 -4.93 -12.21
C THR A 209 -14.27 -4.65 -12.49
N ASP A 210 -13.96 -3.66 -13.32
CA ASP A 210 -12.58 -3.22 -13.57
C ASP A 210 -11.83 -2.91 -12.27
N LYS A 211 -12.51 -2.27 -11.31
CA LYS A 211 -11.97 -2.01 -9.96
C LYS A 211 -11.73 -3.30 -9.16
N GLY A 212 -12.63 -4.27 -9.26
CA GLY A 212 -12.48 -5.57 -8.62
C GLY A 212 -11.31 -6.37 -9.20
N GLU A 213 -11.14 -6.37 -10.52
CA GLU A 213 -10.00 -7.01 -11.19
C GLU A 213 -8.68 -6.33 -10.80
N GLN A 214 -8.64 -4.99 -10.84
CA GLN A 214 -7.47 -4.22 -10.44
C GLN A 214 -7.07 -4.51 -9.00
N TYR A 215 -8.03 -4.50 -8.06
CA TYR A 215 -7.75 -4.88 -6.68
C TYR A 215 -7.15 -6.29 -6.61
N LEU A 216 -7.71 -7.25 -7.35
CA LEU A 216 -7.23 -8.64 -7.30
C LEU A 216 -5.77 -8.75 -7.81
N ILE A 217 -5.36 -7.91 -8.76
CA ILE A 217 -3.96 -7.80 -9.18
C ILE A 217 -3.08 -7.30 -8.02
N PHE A 218 -3.51 -6.27 -7.29
CA PHE A 218 -2.79 -5.77 -6.11
C PHE A 218 -2.69 -6.84 -5.02
N TYR A 219 -3.79 -7.56 -4.76
CA TYR A 219 -3.80 -8.68 -3.83
C TYR A 219 -2.79 -9.76 -4.22
N CYS A 220 -2.79 -10.19 -5.49
CA CYS A 220 -1.83 -11.18 -6.00
C CYS A 220 -0.39 -10.70 -5.86
N ALA A 221 -0.11 -9.42 -6.11
CA ALA A 221 1.22 -8.83 -5.93
C ALA A 221 1.67 -8.88 -4.46
N VAL A 222 0.77 -8.50 -3.53
CA VAL A 222 1.01 -8.55 -2.09
C VAL A 222 1.22 -10.00 -1.63
N ALA A 223 0.33 -10.92 -2.01
CA ALA A 223 0.44 -12.34 -1.66
C ALA A 223 1.76 -12.94 -2.14
N LEU A 224 2.13 -12.72 -3.42
CA LEU A 224 3.40 -13.16 -3.99
C LEU A 224 4.58 -12.65 -3.16
N LYS A 225 4.59 -11.35 -2.82
CA LYS A 225 5.67 -10.76 -2.02
C LYS A 225 5.77 -11.40 -0.64
N ARG A 226 4.64 -11.53 0.07
CA ARG A 226 4.60 -12.09 1.43
C ARG A 226 5.02 -13.56 1.46
N ILE A 227 4.56 -14.38 0.52
CA ILE A 227 5.00 -15.78 0.36
C ILE A 227 6.51 -15.85 0.07
N SER A 228 7.00 -14.99 -0.82
CA SER A 228 8.43 -14.92 -1.18
C SER A 228 9.29 -14.54 0.03
N ASP A 229 8.82 -13.61 0.86
CA ASP A 229 9.51 -13.15 2.08
C ASP A 229 9.38 -14.10 3.28
N GLY A 230 8.63 -15.21 3.13
CA GLY A 230 8.52 -16.25 4.17
C GLY A 230 7.36 -16.05 5.15
N TYR A 231 6.31 -15.32 4.74
CA TYR A 231 5.08 -15.12 5.49
C TYR A 231 3.87 -15.78 4.80
N PRO A 232 3.86 -17.12 4.62
CA PRO A 232 2.69 -17.81 4.09
C PRO A 232 1.54 -17.79 5.10
N LEU A 233 0.32 -17.96 4.60
CA LEU A 233 -0.85 -18.18 5.46
C LEU A 233 -0.73 -19.53 6.19
N PRO A 234 -0.92 -19.58 7.53
CA PRO A 234 -0.68 -20.77 8.33
C PRO A 234 -1.75 -21.84 8.12
N GLU A 235 -2.99 -21.59 8.55
CA GLU A 235 -4.14 -22.47 8.34
C GLU A 235 -5.37 -21.59 8.10
N PHE A 236 -6.06 -21.83 7.00
CA PHE A 236 -7.27 -21.12 6.62
C PHE A 236 -8.10 -22.07 5.77
N ASP A 237 -9.37 -22.23 6.15
CA ASP A 237 -10.32 -23.05 5.42
C ASP A 237 -11.60 -22.26 5.21
N VAL A 238 -12.24 -22.50 4.08
CA VAL A 238 -13.46 -21.83 3.66
C VAL A 238 -14.33 -22.89 3.00
N GLU A 239 -15.61 -22.91 3.37
CA GLU A 239 -16.60 -23.80 2.77
C GLU A 239 -16.53 -23.77 1.23
N ASP A 240 -16.78 -24.94 0.64
CA ASP A 240 -16.67 -25.17 -0.80
C ASP A 240 -17.55 -24.15 -1.55
N GLY A 241 -16.88 -23.19 -2.17
CA GLY A 241 -17.53 -22.11 -2.91
C GLY A 241 -17.99 -22.54 -4.29
N ASP A 242 -18.55 -21.58 -5.02
CA ASP A 242 -18.89 -21.72 -6.44
C ASP A 242 -17.77 -22.38 -7.25
N GLU A 243 -18.10 -23.41 -8.04
CA GLU A 243 -17.12 -24.22 -8.77
C GLU A 243 -16.28 -23.39 -9.75
N ALA A 244 -16.84 -22.34 -10.35
CA ALA A 244 -16.10 -21.44 -11.23
C ALA A 244 -15.04 -20.64 -10.44
N VAL A 245 -15.42 -20.12 -9.27
CA VAL A 245 -14.50 -19.40 -8.38
C VAL A 245 -13.41 -20.33 -7.89
N ARG A 246 -13.76 -21.58 -7.55
CA ARG A 246 -12.79 -22.61 -7.15
C ARG A 246 -11.77 -22.85 -8.26
N LYS A 247 -12.21 -23.12 -9.50
CA LYS A 247 -11.31 -23.34 -10.65
C LYS A 247 -10.40 -22.14 -10.93
N ALA A 248 -10.94 -20.92 -10.87
CA ALA A 248 -10.15 -19.71 -11.03
C ALA A 248 -9.10 -19.55 -9.90
N SER A 249 -9.49 -19.80 -8.65
CA SER A 249 -8.59 -19.72 -7.49
C SER A 249 -7.46 -20.75 -7.54
N THR A 250 -7.76 -22.01 -7.90
CA THR A 250 -6.77 -23.08 -8.04
C THR A 250 -5.76 -22.75 -9.15
N TRP A 251 -6.23 -22.20 -10.27
CA TRP A 251 -5.34 -21.80 -11.36
C TRP A 251 -4.42 -20.63 -10.96
N LEU A 252 -4.97 -19.58 -10.32
CA LEU A 252 -4.18 -18.45 -9.83
C LEU A 252 -3.18 -18.88 -8.75
N ALA A 253 -3.55 -19.80 -7.86
CA ALA A 253 -2.63 -20.39 -6.89
C ALA A 253 -1.45 -21.10 -7.58
N GLY A 254 -1.71 -21.80 -8.69
CA GLY A 254 -0.67 -22.39 -9.52
C GLY A 254 0.29 -21.37 -10.14
N GLU A 255 -0.21 -20.24 -10.62
CA GLU A 255 0.64 -19.16 -11.13
C GLU A 255 1.42 -18.45 -10.03
N LEU A 256 0.83 -18.24 -8.85
CA LEU A 256 1.55 -17.74 -7.67
C LEU A 256 2.68 -18.69 -7.25
N SER A 257 2.43 -20.00 -7.30
CA SER A 257 3.43 -21.03 -6.97
C SER A 257 4.62 -20.97 -7.92
N LYS A 258 4.36 -20.88 -9.23
CA LYS A 258 5.41 -20.69 -10.25
C LYS A 258 6.17 -19.39 -10.05
N ALA A 259 5.47 -18.30 -9.77
CA ALA A 259 6.04 -16.98 -9.56
C ALA A 259 6.94 -16.92 -8.31
N ALA A 260 6.51 -17.53 -7.21
CA ALA A 260 7.24 -17.55 -5.94
C ALA A 260 8.40 -18.56 -5.94
N GLY A 261 8.37 -19.56 -6.84
CA GLY A 261 9.30 -20.70 -6.81
C GLY A 261 9.15 -21.56 -5.55
N LYS A 262 7.96 -21.55 -4.94
CA LYS A 262 7.63 -22.26 -3.70
C LYS A 262 6.22 -22.83 -3.80
N GLU A 263 5.96 -23.91 -3.07
CA GLU A 263 4.59 -24.43 -2.95
C GLU A 263 3.69 -23.40 -2.26
N VAL A 264 2.51 -23.20 -2.84
CA VAL A 264 1.42 -22.40 -2.29
C VAL A 264 0.53 -23.34 -1.48
N SER A 265 0.30 -23.01 -0.21
CA SER A 265 -0.49 -23.87 0.69
C SER A 265 -1.98 -23.84 0.34
N ALA A 266 -2.75 -24.81 0.83
CA ALA A 266 -4.22 -24.81 0.69
C ALA A 266 -4.87 -23.55 1.28
N ALA A 267 -4.28 -23.00 2.35
CA ALA A 267 -4.73 -21.75 2.97
C ALA A 267 -4.62 -20.54 2.02
N GLU A 268 -3.56 -20.48 1.22
CA GLU A 268 -3.36 -19.42 0.23
C GLU A 268 -4.39 -19.51 -0.92
N GLU A 269 -4.67 -20.73 -1.40
CA GLU A 269 -5.72 -20.97 -2.40
C GLU A 269 -7.10 -20.59 -1.85
N ALA A 270 -7.42 -21.00 -0.62
CA ALA A 270 -8.68 -20.67 0.02
C ALA A 270 -8.85 -19.16 0.19
N TYR A 271 -7.78 -18.43 0.54
CA TYR A 271 -7.87 -16.97 0.69
C TYR A 271 -7.95 -16.24 -0.67
N LEU A 272 -7.31 -16.76 -1.73
CA LEU A 272 -7.56 -16.33 -3.10
C LEU A 272 -9.04 -16.48 -3.48
N ARG A 273 -9.65 -17.63 -3.13
CA ARG A 273 -11.06 -17.91 -3.40
C ARG A 273 -11.97 -16.87 -2.75
N VAL A 274 -11.71 -16.52 -1.49
CA VAL A 274 -12.43 -15.44 -0.79
C VAL A 274 -12.26 -14.11 -1.52
N ASN A 275 -11.04 -13.76 -1.92
CA ASN A 275 -10.77 -12.50 -2.61
C ASN A 275 -11.48 -12.39 -3.97
N ILE A 276 -11.57 -13.49 -4.73
CA ILE A 276 -12.31 -13.54 -5.99
C ILE A 276 -13.83 -13.47 -5.72
N ALA A 277 -14.34 -14.28 -4.79
CA ALA A 277 -15.75 -14.32 -4.44
C ALA A 277 -16.25 -12.95 -3.96
N ALA A 278 -15.45 -12.27 -3.14
CA ALA A 278 -15.77 -10.96 -2.56
C ALA A 278 -15.96 -9.85 -3.60
N ARG A 279 -15.40 -10.02 -4.80
CA ARG A 279 -15.39 -9.00 -5.87
C ARG A 279 -16.27 -9.35 -7.04
N ARG A 280 -16.89 -10.54 -7.00
CA ARG A 280 -17.79 -10.98 -8.04
C ARG A 280 -18.99 -10.04 -8.08
N VAL A 281 -19.31 -9.56 -9.28
CA VAL A 281 -20.55 -8.81 -9.51
C VAL A 281 -21.71 -9.74 -9.16
N GLN A 282 -22.46 -9.39 -8.11
CA GLN A 282 -23.72 -10.03 -7.81
C GLN A 282 -24.79 -9.45 -8.72
N GLU A 283 -25.70 -10.28 -9.22
CA GLU A 283 -26.73 -9.86 -10.17
C GLU A 283 -27.77 -8.90 -9.56
N VAL A 284 -27.76 -8.68 -8.24
CA VAL A 284 -28.69 -7.80 -7.54
C VAL A 284 -28.27 -6.33 -7.71
N ARG A 285 -29.06 -5.54 -8.42
CA ARG A 285 -28.81 -4.11 -8.63
C ARG A 285 -29.38 -3.29 -7.46
N PRO A 286 -28.60 -2.39 -6.83
CA PRO A 286 -29.06 -1.58 -5.69
C PRO A 286 -30.29 -0.71 -5.97
N THR A 287 -30.53 -0.33 -7.22
CA THR A 287 -31.68 0.49 -7.64
C THR A 287 -33.02 -0.25 -7.64
N GLU A 288 -33.01 -1.57 -7.43
CA GLU A 288 -34.21 -2.42 -7.40
C GLU A 288 -34.60 -2.83 -5.96
N ILE A 289 -33.84 -2.40 -4.96
CA ILE A 289 -34.10 -2.70 -3.55
C ILE A 289 -35.24 -1.80 -3.08
N ASN A 290 -36.44 -2.36 -2.97
CA ASN A 290 -37.58 -1.67 -2.38
C ASN A 290 -37.33 -1.45 -0.88
N ALA A 291 -37.79 -0.34 -0.31
CA ALA A 291 -37.56 -0.02 1.11
C ALA A 291 -38.20 -1.04 2.07
N ASP A 292 -39.19 -1.78 1.59
CA ASP A 292 -39.89 -2.84 2.33
C ASP A 292 -39.30 -4.24 2.10
N ASP A 293 -38.20 -4.35 1.32
CA ASP A 293 -37.52 -5.62 1.05
C ASP A 293 -36.32 -5.81 1.97
N GLU A 294 -36.61 -6.32 3.17
CA GLU A 294 -35.64 -6.57 4.23
C GLU A 294 -34.58 -7.59 3.81
N GLU A 295 -34.93 -8.57 2.97
CA GLU A 295 -33.96 -9.55 2.44
C GLU A 295 -33.00 -8.87 1.47
N ALA A 296 -33.50 -8.04 0.55
CA ALA A 296 -32.65 -7.31 -0.37
C ALA A 296 -31.74 -6.29 0.36
N LEU A 297 -32.21 -5.67 1.46
CA LEU A 297 -31.37 -4.78 2.27
C LEU A 297 -30.28 -5.55 3.05
N VAL A 298 -30.61 -6.71 3.63
CA VAL A 298 -29.61 -7.58 4.28
C VAL A 298 -28.58 -8.06 3.28
N ASP A 299 -29.02 -8.50 2.10
CA ASP A 299 -28.13 -8.95 1.03
C ASP A 299 -27.26 -7.78 0.52
N TYR A 300 -27.79 -6.55 0.47
CA TYR A 300 -26.99 -5.35 0.18
C TYR A 300 -25.96 -5.05 1.26
N ILE A 301 -26.32 -5.08 2.54
CA ILE A 301 -25.39 -4.82 3.66
C ILE A 301 -24.28 -5.87 3.68
N LEU A 302 -24.64 -7.15 3.54
CA LEU A 302 -23.65 -8.23 3.49
C LEU A 302 -22.76 -8.11 2.25
N SER A 303 -23.30 -7.69 1.10
CA SER A 303 -22.52 -7.38 -0.11
C SER A 303 -21.60 -6.18 0.09
N TYR A 304 -22.08 -5.13 0.75
CA TYR A 304 -21.30 -3.95 1.08
C TYR A 304 -20.15 -4.30 2.02
N ILE A 305 -20.41 -5.07 3.08
CA ILE A 305 -19.37 -5.54 4.01
C ILE A 305 -18.33 -6.40 3.28
N ASN A 306 -18.78 -7.32 2.44
CA ASN A 306 -17.92 -8.17 1.64
C ASN A 306 -17.04 -7.36 0.68
N THR A 307 -17.61 -6.34 0.03
CA THR A 307 -16.91 -5.47 -0.94
C THR A 307 -15.94 -4.50 -0.28
N HIS A 308 -16.30 -3.94 0.88
CA HIS A 308 -15.54 -2.85 1.52
C HIS A 308 -14.62 -3.30 2.66
N TYR A 309 -14.90 -4.43 3.30
CA TYR A 309 -14.14 -4.91 4.45
C TYR A 309 -13.47 -6.27 4.20
N ASN A 310 -13.61 -6.84 3.00
CA ASN A 310 -12.95 -8.10 2.61
C ASN A 310 -13.35 -9.32 3.47
N TYR A 311 -14.49 -9.26 4.16
CA TYR A 311 -15.07 -10.36 4.93
C TYR A 311 -16.31 -10.91 4.22
N ASN A 312 -16.22 -12.12 3.68
CA ASN A 312 -17.39 -12.77 3.08
C ASN A 312 -18.29 -13.37 4.17
N LEU A 313 -19.24 -12.56 4.62
CA LEU A 313 -20.26 -12.93 5.61
C LEU A 313 -21.57 -13.39 4.95
N GLN A 314 -21.63 -13.46 3.61
CA GLN A 314 -22.87 -13.72 2.88
C GLN A 314 -23.39 -15.16 3.07
N GLY A 315 -22.52 -16.10 3.43
CA GLY A 315 -22.87 -17.49 3.73
C GLY A 315 -23.28 -17.74 5.18
N ASP A 316 -23.12 -16.76 6.08
CA ASP A 316 -23.43 -16.93 7.50
C ASP A 316 -24.94 -16.85 7.73
N LYS A 317 -25.58 -18.02 7.82
CA LYS A 317 -27.04 -18.13 8.03
C LYS A 317 -27.49 -17.53 9.35
N GLN A 318 -26.67 -17.59 10.39
CA GLN A 318 -27.01 -17.06 11.71
C GLN A 318 -26.97 -15.53 11.67
N LEU A 319 -25.88 -14.96 11.17
CA LEU A 319 -25.75 -13.51 10.98
C LEU A 319 -26.85 -12.96 10.07
N ARG A 320 -27.17 -13.65 8.97
CA ARG A 320 -28.25 -13.25 8.05
C ARG A 320 -29.60 -13.22 8.77
N ALA A 321 -29.90 -14.23 9.58
CA ALA A 321 -31.13 -14.29 10.38
C ALA A 321 -31.20 -13.19 11.45
N ASP A 322 -30.07 -12.91 12.11
CA ASP A 322 -29.98 -11.87 13.14
C ASP A 322 -30.13 -10.47 12.51
N LEU A 323 -29.46 -10.21 11.39
CA LEU A 323 -29.61 -8.96 10.62
C LEU A 323 -31.05 -8.76 10.12
N LEU A 324 -31.67 -9.81 9.57
CA LEU A 324 -33.09 -9.75 9.15
C LEU A 324 -34.00 -9.39 10.31
N THR A 325 -33.77 -9.98 11.49
CA THR A 325 -34.56 -9.71 12.69
C THR A 325 -34.40 -8.27 13.15
N HIS A 326 -33.17 -7.75 13.18
CA HIS A 326 -32.92 -6.36 13.58
C HIS A 326 -33.49 -5.35 12.57
N ILE A 327 -33.35 -5.60 11.27
CA ILE A 327 -33.85 -4.71 10.22
C ILE A 327 -35.39 -4.68 10.21
N LYS A 328 -36.05 -5.85 10.39
CA LYS A 328 -37.51 -5.94 10.62
C LYS A 328 -37.99 -4.98 11.71
N THR A 329 -37.30 -4.99 12.84
CA THR A 329 -37.65 -4.16 14.01
C THR A 329 -37.35 -2.67 13.81
N MET A 330 -36.49 -2.29 12.86
CA MET A 330 -36.22 -0.89 12.53
C MET A 330 -37.17 -0.33 11.47
N ILE A 331 -37.58 -1.15 10.49
CA ILE A 331 -38.41 -0.72 9.35
C ILE A 331 -39.89 -0.74 9.68
N THR A 332 -40.35 -1.68 10.52
CA THR A 332 -41.74 -1.75 10.97
C THR A 332 -41.88 -0.93 12.26
N PRO A 333 -42.46 0.28 12.26
CA PRO A 333 -42.77 0.98 13.49
C PRO A 333 -43.82 0.13 14.19
N GLY A 334 -43.53 -0.31 15.42
CA GLY A 334 -44.45 -1.16 16.18
C GLY A 334 -45.87 -0.63 16.13
N GLU A 335 -46.82 -1.50 15.78
CA GLU A 335 -48.23 -1.28 16.07
C GLU A 335 -48.32 -0.93 17.56
N ILE A 336 -48.64 0.33 17.85
CA ILE A 336 -49.00 0.76 19.20
C ILE A 336 -50.32 0.04 19.49
N PRO A 337 -50.39 -0.87 20.47
CA PRO A 337 -51.67 -1.48 20.83
C PRO A 337 -52.56 -0.40 21.41
N ASP A 338 -53.79 -0.28 20.88
CA ASP A 338 -54.86 0.61 21.36
C ASP A 338 -55.22 0.41 22.85
#